data_AF-A0A7K6LDB3-F1
#
_entry.id   AF-A0A7K6LDB3-F1
#
_cell.length_a   1.000
_cell.length_b   1.000
_cell.length_c   1.000
_cell.angle_alpha   90.00
_cell.angle_beta   90.00
_cell.angle_gamma   90.00
#
_symmetry.space_group_name_H-M   'P 1'
#
loop_
_entity.id
_entity.type
_entity.pdbx_description
1 polymer ?
#
loop_
_entity_poly.entity_id
_entity_poly.type
_entity_poly.pdbx_seq_one_letter_code
_entity_poly.pdbx_strand_id
1 'polypeptide(L)' 'AGVILYILLVGYPPFWDEDQHRLYAQIKAGAYDYPSPEWDTVTPEAKNLIDNMLTVNPKKRITAEQALKVPWICVSD' A
#
# COMPACT_ATOMS: atom_id res chain seq x y z
N ALA A 1 -5.56 -1.69 6.46
CA ALA A 1 -4.20 -2.16 6.76
C ALA A 1 -3.17 -1.67 5.74
N GLY A 2 -3.39 -1.76 4.42
CA GLY A 2 -2.41 -1.30 3.41
C GLY A 2 -1.98 0.17 3.56
N VAL A 3 -2.92 1.07 3.85
CA VAL A 3 -2.63 2.49 4.13
C VAL A 3 -1.70 2.66 5.34
N ILE A 4 -1.93 1.89 6.40
CA ILE A 4 -1.10 1.94 7.62
C ILE A 4 0.30 1.43 7.31
N LEU A 5 0.42 0.33 6.56
CA LEU A 5 1.71 -0.21 6.15
C LEU A 5 2.51 0.80 5.33
N TYR A 6 1.88 1.46 4.35
CA TYR A 6 2.50 2.53 3.57
C TYR A 6 3.07 3.62 4.49
N ILE A 7 2.27 4.13 5.44
CA ILE A 7 2.70 5.16 6.40
C ILE A 7 3.87 4.66 7.27
N LEU A 8 3.85 3.40 7.71
CA LEU A 8 4.93 2.85 8.53
C LEU A 8 6.26 2.75 7.78
N LEU A 9 6.25 2.60 6.45
CA LEU A 9 7.48 2.51 5.66
C LEU A 9 8.09 3.87 5.34
N VAL A 10 7.28 4.89 5.03
CA VAL A 10 7.78 6.17 4.51
C VAL A 10 7.30 7.43 5.23
N GLY A 11 6.39 7.29 6.20
CA GLY A 11 5.99 8.39 7.10
C GLY A 11 4.87 9.30 6.60
N TYR A 12 4.28 9.05 5.43
CA TYR A 12 3.17 9.84 4.87
C TYR A 12 2.09 8.96 4.23
N PRO A 13 0.84 9.45 4.04
CA PRO A 13 -0.24 8.63 3.50
C PRO A 13 -0.16 8.46 1.98
N PRO A 14 -0.62 7.32 1.42
CA PRO A 14 -0.64 7.08 -0.02
C PRO A 14 -1.65 7.95 -0.78
N PHE A 15 -2.66 8.48 -0.08
CA PHE A 15 -3.68 9.36 -0.66
C PHE A 15 -3.69 10.66 0.11
N TRP A 16 -3.53 11.78 -0.58
CA TRP A 16 -3.57 13.09 0.01
C TRP A 16 -3.99 14.14 -1.02
N ASP A 17 -4.90 15.02 -0.61
CA ASP A 17 -5.28 16.22 -1.33
C ASP A 17 -5.88 17.20 -0.32
N GLU A 18 -5.70 18.50 -0.54
CA GLU A 18 -6.35 19.54 0.27
C GLU A 18 -7.86 19.58 0.01
N ASP A 19 -8.28 19.25 -1.22
CA ASP A 19 -9.67 19.13 -1.61
C ASP A 19 -10.19 17.71 -1.31
N GLN A 20 -11.21 17.63 -0.45
CA GLN A 20 -11.78 16.34 -0.06
C GLN A 20 -12.36 15.56 -1.24
N HIS A 21 -12.94 16.21 -2.25
CA HIS A 21 -13.52 15.52 -3.39
C HIS A 21 -12.44 14.86 -4.25
N ARG A 22 -11.30 15.52 -4.41
CA ARG A 22 -10.13 14.96 -5.09
C ARG A 22 -9.51 13.81 -4.30
N LEU A 23 -9.38 13.96 -2.98
CA LEU A 23 -8.94 12.88 -2.10
C LEU A 23 -9.81 11.63 -2.26
N TYR A 24 -11.14 11.79 -2.19
CA TYR A 24 -12.07 10.66 -2.40
C TYR A 24 -11.98 10.09 -3.83
N ALA A 25 -11.70 10.91 -4.83
CA ALA A 25 -11.48 10.44 -6.20
C ALA A 25 -10.23 9.56 -6.29
N GLN A 26 -9.11 9.97 -5.68
CA GLN A 26 -7.87 9.18 -5.61
C GLN A 26 -8.11 7.84 -4.90
N ILE A 27 -8.79 7.85 -3.74
CA ILE A 27 -9.10 6.63 -2.98
C ILE A 27 -9.97 5.67 -3.82
N LYS A 28 -11.00 6.18 -4.49
CA LYS A 28 -11.89 5.36 -5.34
C LYS A 28 -11.16 4.79 -6.55
N ALA A 29 -10.22 5.55 -7.12
CA ALA A 29 -9.39 5.11 -8.23
C ALA A 29 -8.28 4.15 -7.79
N GLY A 30 -7.92 4.12 -6.50
CA GLY A 30 -6.71 3.46 -6.03
C GLY A 30 -5.44 4.10 -6.59
N ALA A 31 -5.47 5.42 -6.82
CA ALA A 31 -4.36 6.17 -7.39
C ALA A 31 -3.41 6.64 -6.29
N TYR A 32 -2.26 5.98 -6.19
CA TYR A 32 -1.13 6.35 -5.34
C TYR A 32 0.17 5.94 -6.04
N ASP A 33 1.31 6.45 -5.58
CA ASP A 33 2.62 6.20 -6.17
C ASP A 33 3.69 5.89 -5.10
N TYR A 34 4.91 5.64 -5.57
CA TYR A 34 6.09 5.32 -4.77
C TYR A 34 7.24 6.29 -5.12
N PRO A 35 7.14 7.57 -4.73
CA PRO A 35 8.09 8.60 -5.15
C PRO A 35 9.46 8.41 -4.50
N SER A 36 10.50 8.82 -5.23
CA SER A 36 11.86 8.98 -4.71
C SER A 36 11.98 10.29 -3.92
N PRO A 37 12.85 10.36 -2.90
CA PRO A 37 13.81 9.33 -2.49
C PRO A 37 13.26 8.31 -1.47
N GLU A 38 12.09 8.54 -0.87
CA GLU A 38 11.60 7.79 0.29
C GLU A 38 11.39 6.30 -0.01
N TRP A 39 11.04 5.97 -1.25
CA TRP A 39 10.81 4.59 -1.69
C TRP A 39 12.01 3.91 -2.33
N ASP A 40 13.17 4.58 -2.45
CA ASP A 40 14.34 4.04 -3.15
C ASP A 40 14.94 2.83 -2.42
N THR A 41 14.92 2.86 -1.07
CA THR A 41 15.43 1.76 -0.23
C THR A 41 14.37 0.72 0.10
N VAL A 42 13.10 0.96 -0.26
CA VAL A 42 12.00 0.03 0.03
C VAL A 42 11.96 -1.09 -1.00
N THR A 43 12.06 -2.32 -0.52
CA THR A 43 12.13 -3.54 -1.33
C THR A 43 10.90 -3.71 -2.24
N PRO A 44 11.07 -4.24 -3.47
CA PRO A 44 9.95 -4.55 -4.37
C PRO A 44 8.87 -5.44 -3.74
N GLU A 45 9.25 -6.36 -2.85
CA GLU A 45 8.34 -7.28 -2.18
C GLU A 45 7.36 -6.54 -1.24
N ALA A 46 7.86 -5.50 -0.54
CA ALA A 46 7.03 -4.63 0.30
C ALA A 46 6.01 -3.84 -0.53
N LYS A 47 6.46 -3.26 -1.66
CA LYS A 47 5.62 -2.51 -2.61
C LYS A 47 4.52 -3.42 -3.18
N ASN A 48 4.88 -4.63 -3.60
CA ASN A 48 3.92 -5.62 -4.08
C ASN A 48 2.90 -6.01 -3.00
N LEU A 49 3.30 -6.16 -1.73
CA LEU A 49 2.34 -6.41 -0.66
C LEU A 49 1.34 -5.25 -0.50
N ILE A 50 1.82 -4.00 -0.55
CA ILE A 50 0.96 -2.82 -0.49
C ILE A 50 -0.03 -2.80 -1.66
N ASP A 51 0.41 -3.09 -2.89
CA ASP A 51 -0.46 -3.16 -4.07
C ASP A 51 -1.58 -4.19 -3.92
N ASN A 52 -1.24 -5.35 -3.39
CA ASN A 52 -2.22 -6.40 -3.11
C ASN A 52 -3.22 -6.00 -2.00
N MET A 53 -2.76 -5.23 -0.99
CA MET A 53 -3.61 -4.74 0.11
C MET A 53 -4.48 -3.53 -0.28
N LEU A 54 -4.00 -2.68 -1.19
CA LEU A 54 -4.70 -1.49 -1.68
C LEU A 54 -5.48 -1.72 -2.98
N THR A 55 -5.56 -2.97 -3.43
CA THR A 55 -6.37 -3.37 -4.59
C THR A 55 -7.82 -2.89 -4.44
N VAL A 56 -8.30 -2.12 -5.42
CA VAL A 56 -9.62 -1.46 -5.41
C VAL A 56 -10.75 -2.48 -5.34
N ASN A 57 -10.70 -3.53 -6.17
CA ASN A 57 -11.71 -4.59 -6.19
C ASN A 57 -11.57 -5.48 -4.94
N PRO A 58 -12.53 -5.48 -4.01
CA PRO A 58 -12.42 -6.26 -2.77
C PRO A 58 -12.33 -7.77 -3.00
N LYS A 59 -12.90 -8.28 -4.11
CA LYS A 59 -12.82 -9.71 -4.46
C LYS A 59 -11.43 -10.14 -4.96
N LYS A 60 -10.60 -9.18 -5.38
CA LYS A 60 -9.22 -9.42 -5.83
C LYS A 60 -8.18 -9.02 -4.77
N ARG A 61 -8.60 -8.25 -3.76
CA ARG A 61 -7.74 -7.80 -2.66
C ARG A 61 -7.30 -9.00 -1.84
N ILE A 62 -6.02 -9.01 -1.48
CA ILE A 62 -5.44 -10.06 -0.63
C ILE A 62 -6.16 -10.13 0.72
N THR A 63 -6.42 -11.34 1.21
CA THR A 63 -6.95 -11.52 2.57
C THR A 63 -5.85 -11.35 3.60
N ALA A 64 -6.20 -11.11 4.86
CA ALA A 64 -5.22 -11.03 5.95
C ALA A 64 -4.42 -12.33 6.08
N GLU A 65 -5.08 -13.49 5.97
CA GLU A 65 -4.43 -14.81 6.02
C GLU A 65 -3.42 -15.04 4.88
N GLN A 66 -3.73 -14.53 3.68
CA GLN A 66 -2.81 -14.58 2.55
C GLN A 66 -1.64 -13.60 2.73
N ALA A 67 -1.91 -12.37 3.19
CA ALA A 67 -0.91 -11.35 3.44
C ALA A 67 0.14 -11.80 4.47
N LEU A 68 -0.30 -12.50 5.52
CA LEU A 68 0.59 -13.08 6.53
C LEU A 68 1.56 -14.13 5.97
N LYS A 69 1.24 -14.75 4.83
CA LYS A 69 2.08 -15.77 4.17
C LYS A 69 2.99 -15.20 3.09
N VAL A 70 2.89 -13.89 2.79
CA VAL A 70 3.78 -13.25 1.82
C VAL A 70 5.19 -13.23 2.38
N PRO A 71 6.23 -13.60 1.61
CA PRO A 71 7.62 -13.71 2.10
C PRO A 71 8.15 -12.46 2.81
N TRP A 72 7.66 -11.27 2.44
CA TRP A 72 8.04 -10.03 3.11
C TRP A 72 7.60 -9.97 4.59
N ILE A 73 6.47 -10.61 4.94
CA ILE A 73 5.97 -10.75 6.31
C ILE A 73 6.46 -12.06 6.94
N CYS A 74 6.39 -13.16 6.18
CA CYS A 74 6.89 -14.47 6.59
C CYS A 74 8.43 -14.49 6.48
N VAL A 75 9.09 -13.98 7.51
CA VAL A 75 10.51 -14.29 7.74
C VAL A 75 10.60 -15.81 7.93
N SER A 76 11.27 -16.49 7.01
CA SER A 76 11.72 -17.87 7.23
C SER A 76 13.06 -17.76 7.97
N ASP A 77 13.16 -18.39 9.14
CA ASP A 77 14.42 -18.59 9.88
C ASP A 77 15.50 -19.25 9.00
#